data_AF-A0A074ZYG4-F1
#
_entry.id   AF-A0A074ZYG4-F1
#
_cell.length_a   1.000
_cell.length_b   1.000
_cell.length_c   1.000
_cell.angle_alpha   90.00
_cell.angle_beta   90.00
_cell.angle_gamma   90.00
#
_symmetry.space_group_name_H-M   'P 1'
#
loop_
_entity.id
_entity.type
_entity.pdbx_description
1 polymer ?
#
loop_
_entity_poly.entity_id
_entity_poly.type
_entity_poly.pdbx_seq_one_letter_code
_entity_poly.pdbx_strand_id
1 'polypeptide(L)'
;VWKENRDRLVGFPARSHAYDSEKKVWTYVAGSSPTYSIVLTSGAFLHNYYLYTYTWDMPSEIRQFVDDRRNCEDIAMNFQISHLTRKSPIKVLKESYFPCHGCTAALSSRDDHYQTRSQCINEFVNIYGYNPLIHTQVFMDQYAGNV
;
A
#
# COMPACT_ATOMS: atom_id res chain seq x y z
N VAL A 1 17.56 6.00 -5.03
CA VAL A 1 16.11 5.77 -4.72
C VAL A 1 15.82 5.68 -3.22
N TRP A 2 15.73 4.52 -2.55
CA TRP A 2 15.22 4.47 -1.15
C TRP A 2 16.05 5.28 -0.14
N LYS A 3 17.39 5.22 -0.21
CA LYS A 3 18.27 5.95 0.72
C LYS A 3 18.06 7.47 0.69
N GLU A 4 17.53 8.02 -0.40
CA GLU A 4 17.22 9.44 -0.60
C GLU A 4 15.75 9.78 -0.29
N ASN A 5 14.91 8.77 -0.06
CA ASN A 5 13.47 8.89 0.15
C ASN A 5 13.03 8.06 1.38
N ARG A 6 13.82 8.11 2.46
CA ARG A 6 13.64 7.27 3.67
C ARG A 6 12.31 7.53 4.37
N ASP A 7 11.72 8.69 4.13
CA ASP A 7 10.43 9.10 4.65
C ASP A 7 9.24 8.53 3.86
N ARG A 8 9.46 7.78 2.78
CA ARG A 8 8.39 7.24 1.93
C ARG A 8 8.49 5.72 1.83
N LEU A 9 7.35 5.08 1.57
CA LEU A 9 7.35 3.68 1.15
C LEU A 9 7.82 3.60 -0.30
N VAL A 10 8.91 2.88 -0.55
CA VAL A 10 9.51 2.74 -1.88
C VAL A 10 9.47 1.27 -2.27
N GLY A 11 8.87 0.92 -3.40
CA GLY A 11 8.77 -0.49 -3.80
C GLY A 11 8.35 -0.65 -5.24
N PHE A 12 7.93 -1.86 -5.62
CA PHE A 12 7.68 -2.16 -7.03
C PHE A 12 6.20 -2.37 -7.39
N PRO A 13 5.47 -3.30 -6.73
CA PRO A 13 4.07 -3.52 -7.09
C PRO A 13 3.25 -2.33 -6.59
N ALA A 14 2.68 -1.56 -7.52
CA ALA A 14 1.83 -0.43 -7.19
C ALA A 14 0.37 -0.71 -7.48
N ARG A 15 -0.49 -0.09 -6.68
CA ARG A 15 -1.95 -0.20 -6.70
C ARG A 15 -2.55 1.16 -6.38
N SER A 16 -3.86 1.28 -6.58
CA SER A 16 -4.55 2.55 -6.39
C SER A 16 -5.81 2.37 -5.55
N HIS A 17 -6.39 3.49 -5.17
CA HIS A 17 -7.74 3.56 -4.62
C HIS A 17 -8.59 4.48 -5.52
N ALA A 18 -9.91 4.34 -5.45
CA ALA A 18 -10.83 5.23 -6.14
C ALA A 18 -12.07 5.46 -5.28
N TYR A 19 -12.69 6.64 -5.42
CA TYR A 19 -13.96 6.93 -4.76
C TYR A 19 -15.12 6.65 -5.73
N ASP A 20 -16.05 5.80 -5.31
CA ASP A 20 -17.32 5.61 -6.00
C ASP A 20 -18.31 6.66 -5.46
N SER A 21 -18.61 7.68 -6.26
CA SER A 21 -19.48 8.79 -5.83
C SER A 21 -20.94 8.39 -5.68
N GLU A 22 -21.40 7.35 -6.38
CA GLU A 22 -22.78 6.87 -6.29
C GLU A 22 -22.98 6.10 -4.99
N LYS A 23 -22.06 5.18 -4.70
CA LYS A 23 -22.11 4.35 -3.48
C LYS A 23 -21.52 5.05 -2.25
N LYS A 24 -20.82 6.17 -2.44
CA LYS A 24 -20.11 6.93 -1.40
C LYS A 24 -19.10 6.09 -0.61
N VAL A 25 -18.37 5.24 -1.31
CA VAL A 25 -17.37 4.34 -0.72
C VAL A 25 -16.06 4.39 -1.49
N TRP A 26 -14.97 4.12 -0.79
CA TRP A 26 -13.67 3.91 -1.40
C TRP A 26 -13.54 2.48 -1.91
N THR A 27 -12.81 2.30 -3.01
CA THR A 27 -12.59 1.02 -3.66
C THR A 27 -11.10 0.80 -3.87
N TYR A 28 -10.66 -0.45 -3.73
CA TYR A 28 -9.31 -0.86 -4.04
C TYR A 28 -9.19 -1.19 -5.53
N VAL A 29 -8.17 -0.64 -6.20
CA VAL A 29 -7.94 -0.82 -7.64
C VAL A 29 -6.68 -1.65 -7.86
N ALA A 30 -6.89 -2.88 -8.33
CA ALA A 30 -5.83 -3.86 -8.55
C ALA A 30 -5.01 -3.63 -9.84
N GLY A 31 -5.66 -3.06 -10.86
CA GLY A 31 -5.09 -2.92 -12.20
C GLY A 31 -3.93 -1.93 -12.30
N SER A 32 -3.15 -2.06 -13.37
CA SER A 32 -2.17 -1.04 -13.73
C SER A 32 -2.90 0.26 -14.04
N SER A 33 -2.50 1.35 -13.39
CA SER A 33 -3.06 2.69 -13.56
C SER A 33 -1.90 3.68 -13.75
N PRO A 34 -2.08 4.74 -14.57
CA PRO A 34 -1.09 5.82 -14.68
C PRO A 34 -0.83 6.50 -13.33
N THR A 35 -1.84 6.54 -12.46
CA THR A 35 -1.74 7.03 -11.08
C THR A 35 -1.83 5.87 -10.10
N TYR A 36 -1.07 5.95 -9.02
CA TYR A 36 -1.11 4.98 -7.94
C TYR A 36 -0.99 5.70 -6.59
N SER A 37 -1.40 5.03 -5.52
CA SER A 37 -1.40 5.58 -4.17
C SER A 37 -0.95 4.57 -3.11
N ILE A 38 -0.74 3.31 -3.53
CA ILE A 38 -0.38 2.19 -2.67
C ILE A 38 0.81 1.49 -3.31
N VAL A 39 1.83 1.17 -2.51
CA VAL A 39 2.89 0.21 -2.86
C VAL A 39 2.78 -1.00 -1.95
N LEU A 40 2.78 -2.21 -2.51
CA LEU A 40 2.65 -3.44 -1.74
C LEU A 40 3.94 -3.76 -0.98
N THR A 41 3.80 -4.12 0.29
CA THR A 41 4.94 -4.39 1.20
C THR A 41 5.71 -5.67 0.83
N SER A 42 5.14 -6.55 -0.01
CA SER A 42 5.79 -7.77 -0.52
C SER A 42 7.06 -7.52 -1.35
N GLY A 43 7.24 -6.30 -1.86
CA GLY A 43 8.41 -5.88 -2.61
C GLY A 43 8.70 -4.41 -2.35
N ALA A 44 8.88 -4.04 -1.08
CA ALA A 44 9.13 -2.65 -0.69
C ALA A 44 10.24 -2.50 0.35
N PHE A 45 10.78 -1.29 0.40
CA PHE A 45 11.73 -0.78 1.36
C PHE A 45 11.07 0.36 2.13
N LEU A 46 11.23 0.33 3.45
CA LEU A 46 10.73 1.35 4.37
C LEU A 46 11.73 1.53 5.51
N HIS A 47 11.66 2.69 6.16
CA HIS A 47 12.45 2.94 7.37
C HIS A 47 11.85 2.18 8.57
N ASN A 48 12.69 1.57 9.42
CA ASN A 48 12.25 0.77 10.57
C ASN A 48 11.31 1.54 11.53
N TYR A 49 11.48 2.86 11.61
CA TYR A 49 10.57 3.78 12.30
C TYR A 49 9.10 3.52 11.97
N TYR A 50 8.76 3.22 10.72
CA TYR A 50 7.37 2.97 10.34
C TYR A 50 6.83 1.63 10.84
N LEU A 51 7.68 0.65 11.13
CA LEU A 51 7.25 -0.56 11.83
C LEU A 51 6.94 -0.26 13.30
N TYR A 52 7.72 0.62 13.92
CA TYR A 52 7.45 1.09 15.27
C TYR A 52 6.12 1.85 15.33
N THR A 53 5.91 2.85 14.47
CA THR A 53 4.66 3.62 14.47
C THR A 53 3.45 2.78 14.06
N TYR A 54 3.61 1.82 13.15
CA TYR A 54 2.58 0.83 12.85
C TYR A 54 2.18 0.03 14.10
N THR A 55 3.14 -0.35 14.94
CA THR A 55 2.88 -1.18 16.12
C THR A 55 2.34 -0.37 17.29
N TRP A 56 2.86 0.83 17.52
CA TRP A 56 2.65 1.57 18.77
C TRP A 56 1.80 2.84 18.62
N ASP A 57 1.79 3.47 17.44
CA ASP A 57 1.07 4.73 17.23
C ASP A 57 -0.22 4.54 16.44
N MET A 58 -0.27 3.55 15.53
CA MET A 58 -1.47 3.22 14.76
C MET A 58 -2.59 2.76 15.71
N PRO A 59 -3.83 3.26 15.51
CA PRO A 59 -5.00 2.74 16.23
C PRO A 59 -5.04 1.21 16.19
N SER A 60 -5.14 0.59 17.36
CA SER A 60 -5.09 -0.88 17.51
C SER A 60 -6.18 -1.59 16.72
N GLU A 61 -7.31 -0.94 16.51
CA GLU A 61 -8.46 -1.40 15.75
C GLU A 61 -8.09 -1.71 14.29
N ILE A 62 -7.18 -0.92 13.70
CA ILE A 62 -6.68 -1.16 12.34
C ILE A 62 -5.86 -2.44 12.30
N ARG A 63 -4.98 -2.64 13.28
CA ARG A 63 -4.16 -3.87 13.37
C ARG A 63 -5.02 -5.09 13.63
N GLN A 64 -6.01 -4.98 14.52
CA GLN A 64 -6.98 -6.04 14.76
C GLN A 64 -7.74 -6.41 13.48
N PHE A 65 -8.18 -5.42 12.70
CA PHE A 65 -8.86 -5.67 11.43
C PHE A 65 -7.95 -6.37 10.41
N VAL A 66 -6.67 -5.99 10.34
CA VAL A 66 -5.66 -6.65 9.50
C VAL A 66 -5.48 -8.11 9.92
N ASP A 67 -5.36 -8.38 11.23
CA ASP A 67 -5.18 -9.72 11.78
C ASP A 67 -6.41 -10.61 11.54
N ASP A 68 -7.62 -10.09 11.78
CA ASP A 68 -8.88 -10.80 11.62
C ASP A 68 -9.14 -11.17 10.15
N ARG A 69 -8.80 -10.27 9.22
CA ARG A 69 -8.97 -10.51 7.77
C ARG A 69 -7.79 -11.21 7.13
N ARG A 70 -6.65 -11.29 7.81
CA ARG A 70 -5.36 -11.74 7.28
C ARG A 70 -5.07 -11.12 5.91
N ASN A 71 -5.25 -9.80 5.81
CA ASN A 71 -5.13 -9.02 4.58
C ASN A 71 -4.88 -7.54 4.94
N CYS A 72 -4.53 -6.73 3.95
CA CYS A 72 -4.48 -5.26 4.04
C CYS A 72 -3.38 -4.67 4.94
N GLU A 73 -2.39 -5.46 5.35
CA GLU A 73 -1.22 -4.97 6.08
C GLU A 73 -0.45 -3.91 5.28
N ASP A 74 -0.41 -4.08 3.96
CA ASP A 74 0.17 -3.12 3.03
C ASP A 74 -0.64 -1.83 2.92
N ILE A 75 -1.96 -1.92 2.84
CA ILE A 75 -2.87 -0.75 2.84
C ILE A 75 -2.69 0.02 4.16
N ALA A 76 -2.70 -0.66 5.30
CA ALA A 76 -2.49 -0.05 6.61
C ALA A 76 -1.11 0.65 6.70
N MET A 77 -0.05 0.02 6.17
CA MET A 77 1.29 0.64 6.11
C MET A 77 1.31 1.91 5.23
N ASN A 78 0.65 1.89 4.07
CA ASN A 78 0.54 3.08 3.21
C ASN A 78 -0.26 4.19 3.91
N PHE A 79 -1.36 3.85 4.60
CA PHE A 79 -2.12 4.79 5.43
C PHE A 79 -1.24 5.45 6.49
N GLN A 80 -0.50 4.67 7.26
CA GLN A 80 0.37 5.18 8.34
C GLN A 80 1.44 6.13 7.81
N ILE A 81 2.16 5.72 6.77
CA ILE A 81 3.26 6.51 6.21
C ILE A 81 2.72 7.80 5.59
N SER A 82 1.63 7.75 4.82
CA SER A 82 1.04 8.95 4.24
C SER A 82 0.37 9.86 5.29
N HIS A 83 -0.20 9.30 6.37
CA HIS A 83 -0.70 10.06 7.50
C HIS A 83 0.40 10.88 8.17
N LEU A 84 1.54 10.24 8.47
CA LEU A 84 2.67 10.88 9.16
C LEU A 84 3.40 11.89 8.28
N THR A 85 3.61 11.57 7.01
CA THR A 85 4.51 12.36 6.14
C THR A 85 3.81 13.29 5.18
N ARG A 86 2.52 13.08 4.93
CA ARG A 86 1.75 13.76 3.88
C ARG A 86 2.37 13.58 2.49
N LYS A 87 3.05 12.44 2.28
CA LYS A 87 3.67 12.07 1.01
C LYS A 87 3.06 10.78 0.46
N SER A 88 2.99 10.69 -0.87
CA SER A 88 2.63 9.47 -1.60
C SER A 88 3.78 8.46 -1.58
N PRO A 89 3.54 7.16 -1.86
CA PRO A 89 4.63 6.19 -2.03
C PRO A 89 5.44 6.44 -3.32
N ILE A 90 6.52 5.70 -3.52
CA ILE A 90 7.33 5.71 -4.76
C ILE A 90 7.38 4.30 -5.35
N LYS A 91 6.95 4.18 -6.61
CA LYS A 91 7.15 2.99 -7.42
C LYS A 91 8.49 3.07 -8.17
N VAL A 92 9.24 1.99 -8.09
CA VAL A 92 10.47 1.77 -8.85
C VAL A 92 10.12 1.10 -10.18
N LEU A 93 10.65 1.64 -11.28
CA LEU A 93 10.52 1.02 -12.60
C LEU A 93 11.54 -0.11 -12.69
N LYS A 94 11.11 -1.31 -12.34
CA LYS A 94 11.78 -2.54 -12.74
C LYS A 94 10.73 -3.63 -12.79
N GLU A 95 10.80 -4.48 -13.81
CA GLU A 95 9.95 -5.67 -13.86
C GLU A 95 10.24 -6.54 -12.63
N SER A 96 9.23 -6.74 -11.82
CA SER A 96 9.37 -7.28 -10.47
C SER A 96 8.12 -8.07 -10.15
N TYR A 97 8.03 -9.19 -10.85
CA TYR A 97 7.16 -10.29 -10.50
C TYR A 97 7.80 -11.06 -9.36
N PHE A 98 7.13 -11.12 -8.22
CA PHE A 98 7.59 -11.85 -7.04
C PHE A 98 6.69 -13.08 -6.83
N PRO A 99 6.82 -14.14 -7.65
CA PRO A 99 6.05 -15.36 -7.45
C PRO A 99 6.49 -16.05 -6.16
N CYS A 100 5.52 -16.63 -5.46
CA CYS A 100 5.86 -17.64 -4.46
C CYS A 100 6.14 -18.97 -5.16
N HIS A 101 7.39 -19.41 -5.14
CA HIS A 101 7.77 -20.74 -5.61
C HIS A 101 7.32 -21.80 -4.59
N GLY A 102 6.47 -22.74 -5.00
CA GLY A 102 5.99 -23.84 -4.15
C GLY A 102 4.74 -23.55 -3.32
N CYS A 103 4.15 -22.36 -3.43
CA CYS A 103 2.83 -22.10 -2.85
C CYS A 103 1.73 -22.79 -3.67
N THR A 104 0.83 -23.52 -3.00
CA THR A 104 -0.34 -24.17 -3.62
C THR A 104 -1.52 -23.22 -3.80
N ALA A 105 -1.57 -22.13 -3.03
CA ALA A 105 -2.58 -21.09 -3.12
C ALA A 105 -2.00 -19.74 -2.68
N ALA A 106 -2.54 -18.66 -3.22
CA ALA A 106 -2.17 -17.29 -2.85
C ALA A 106 -3.34 -16.61 -2.14
N LEU A 107 -3.08 -15.69 -1.19
CA LEU A 107 -4.16 -14.90 -0.59
C LEU A 107 -4.99 -14.15 -1.65
N SER A 108 -4.34 -13.72 -2.73
CA SER A 108 -4.97 -13.02 -3.85
C SER A 108 -5.87 -13.92 -4.72
N SER A 109 -5.83 -15.25 -4.55
CA SER A 109 -6.69 -16.17 -5.29
C SER A 109 -8.02 -16.44 -4.58
N ARG A 110 -8.29 -15.84 -3.41
CA ARG A 110 -9.60 -15.92 -2.75
C ARG A 110 -10.61 -15.02 -3.48
N ASP A 111 -11.85 -15.50 -3.63
CA ASP A 111 -12.92 -14.78 -4.32
C ASP A 111 -13.25 -13.42 -3.67
N ASP A 112 -13.10 -13.33 -2.34
CA ASP A 112 -13.38 -12.13 -1.55
C ASP A 112 -12.20 -11.16 -1.46
N HIS A 113 -11.07 -11.44 -2.12
CA HIS A 113 -9.81 -10.71 -1.89
C HIS A 113 -9.93 -9.20 -2.14
N TYR A 114 -10.42 -8.80 -3.31
CA TYR A 114 -10.53 -7.37 -3.68
C TYR A 114 -11.66 -6.66 -2.93
N GLN A 115 -12.74 -7.37 -2.62
CA GLN A 115 -13.82 -6.83 -1.79
C GLN A 115 -13.32 -6.57 -0.37
N THR A 116 -12.57 -7.51 0.22
CA THR A 116 -11.93 -7.36 1.53
C THR A 116 -10.99 -6.17 1.54
N ARG A 117 -10.15 -5.98 0.49
CA ARG A 117 -9.26 -4.82 0.40
C ARG A 117 -10.02 -3.49 0.30
N SER A 118 -11.14 -3.45 -0.40
CA SER A 118 -12.01 -2.26 -0.42
C SER A 118 -12.62 -1.97 0.95
N GLN A 119 -13.05 -3.02 1.68
CA GLN A 119 -13.53 -2.88 3.06
C GLN A 119 -12.45 -2.32 3.98
N CYS A 120 -11.22 -2.81 3.88
CA CYS A 120 -10.09 -2.28 4.66
C CYS A 120 -9.89 -0.77 4.46
N ILE A 121 -9.93 -0.27 3.22
CA ILE A 121 -9.78 1.17 2.96
C ILE A 121 -10.88 1.96 3.67
N ASN A 122 -12.13 1.54 3.56
CA ASN A 122 -13.25 2.27 4.19
C ASN A 122 -13.17 2.21 5.72
N GLU A 123 -12.82 1.06 6.30
CA GLU A 123 -12.66 0.92 7.74
C GLU A 123 -11.52 1.81 8.25
N PHE A 124 -10.39 1.83 7.56
CA PHE A 124 -9.26 2.67 7.97
C PHE A 124 -9.60 4.15 7.82
N VAL A 125 -10.33 4.55 6.76
CA VAL A 125 -10.83 5.94 6.61
C VAL A 125 -11.75 6.32 7.77
N ASN A 126 -12.63 5.42 8.19
CA ASN A 126 -13.52 5.64 9.33
C ASN A 126 -12.71 5.87 10.62
N ILE A 127 -11.73 5.00 10.90
CA ILE A 127 -10.89 5.07 12.10
C ILE A 127 -9.98 6.31 12.10
N TYR A 128 -9.36 6.65 10.97
CA TYR A 128 -8.54 7.86 10.84
C TYR A 128 -9.37 9.16 10.78
N GLY A 129 -10.66 9.07 10.45
CA GLY A 129 -11.54 10.22 10.20
C GLY A 129 -11.36 10.89 8.83
N TYR A 130 -10.44 10.40 8.00
CA TYR A 130 -10.20 10.87 6.64
C TYR A 130 -9.37 9.85 5.84
N ASN A 131 -9.23 10.05 4.53
CA ASN A 131 -8.36 9.23 3.67
C ASN A 131 -6.97 9.87 3.52
N PRO A 132 -5.90 9.28 4.11
CA PRO A 132 -4.54 9.79 3.99
C PRO A 132 -3.82 9.37 2.70
N LEU A 133 -4.36 8.46 1.88
CA LEU A 133 -3.68 8.02 0.66
C LEU A 133 -3.56 9.15 -0.36
N ILE A 134 -2.38 9.29 -0.96
CA ILE A 134 -2.07 10.35 -1.92
C ILE A 134 -1.70 9.73 -3.26
N HIS A 135 -2.43 10.10 -4.31
CA HIS A 135 -2.11 9.68 -5.67
C HIS A 135 -0.80 10.32 -6.16
N THR A 136 -0.08 9.58 -6.99
CA THR A 136 1.14 10.04 -7.67
C THR A 136 1.29 9.36 -9.02
N GLN A 137 2.04 10.01 -9.90
CA GLN A 137 2.51 9.49 -11.18
C GLN A 137 4.04 9.44 -11.24
N VAL A 138 4.72 9.71 -10.11
CA VAL A 138 6.18 9.68 -10.04
C VAL A 138 6.62 8.23 -10.08
N PHE A 139 7.54 7.89 -10.96
CA PHE A 139 8.21 6.60 -10.93
C PHE A 139 9.73 6.85 -10.95
N MET A 140 10.50 6.01 -10.27
CA MET A 140 11.97 6.12 -10.28
C MET A 140 12.56 4.91 -10.97
N ASP A 141 13.34 5.15 -12.01
CA ASP A 141 14.15 4.12 -12.66
C ASP A 141 15.60 4.21 -12.15
N GLN A 142 16.32 3.09 -12.19
CA GLN A 142 17.77 3.15 -12.12
C GLN A 142 18.28 3.52 -13.52
N TYR A 143 18.78 4.75 -13.68
CA TYR A 143 19.66 5.02 -14.81
C TYR A 143 20.87 4.09 -14.69
N ALA A 144 20.93 3.06 -15.53
CA ALA A 144 22.15 2.34 -15.80
C ALA A 144 23.08 3.29 -16.57
N GLY A 145 23.73 4.21 -15.85
CA GLY A 145 24.90 4.87 -16.37
C GLY A 145 25.95 3.80 -16.59
N ASN A 146 26.27 3.52 -17.86
CA ASN A 146 27.50 2.80 -18.20
C ASN A 146 28.66 3.68 -17.69
N VAL A 147 29.22 3.31 -16.54
CA VAL A 147 30.53 3.80 -16.08
C VAL A 147 31.56 2.75 -16.45
#